data_AF-A0A350F102-F1
#
_entry.id   AF-A0A350F102-F1
#
_cell.length_a   1.000
_cell.length_b   1.000
_cell.length_c   1.000
_cell.angle_alpha   90.00
_cell.angle_beta   90.00
_cell.angle_gamma   90.00
#
_symmetry.space_group_name_H-M   'P 1'
#
loop_
_entity.id
_entity.type
_entity.pdbx_description
1 polymer ?
#
loop_
_entity_poly.entity_id
_entity_poly.type
_entity_poly.pdbx_seq_one_letter_code
_entity_poly.pdbx_strand_id
1 'polypeptide(L)' 'MQLDKFTTKAQSALQEAQAIAREFSHQALDGEHLLLALLRQTDGLVLPLVQRLGVAPAAITAAVETQLGSRPKVSGVSS' A
#
# COMPACT_ATOMS: atom_id res chain seq x y z
N MET A 1 -6.58 -12.36 -11.43
CA MET A 1 -6.74 -11.00 -12.00
C MET A 1 -6.02 -10.95 -13.34
N GLN A 2 -6.52 -10.19 -14.32
CA GLN A 2 -5.84 -9.94 -15.60
C GLN A 2 -4.86 -8.77 -15.42
N LEU A 3 -3.68 -9.05 -14.86
CA LEU A 3 -2.69 -8.01 -14.51
C LEU A 3 -2.14 -7.27 -15.74
N ASP A 4 -2.14 -7.94 -16.88
CA ASP A 4 -1.76 -7.45 -18.20
C ASP A 4 -2.60 -6.24 -18.67
N LYS A 5 -3.78 -6.02 -18.09
CA LYS A 5 -4.63 -4.85 -18.40
C LYS A 5 -4.30 -3.59 -17.60
N PHE A 6 -3.42 -3.68 -16.62
CA PHE A 6 -2.97 -2.52 -15.84
C PHE A 6 -1.72 -1.91 -16.45
N THR A 7 -1.47 -0.63 -16.16
CA THR A 7 -0.19 0.00 -16.49
C THR A 7 0.95 -0.69 -15.74
N THR A 8 2.18 -0.65 -16.29
CA THR A 8 3.35 -1.25 -15.64
C THR A 8 3.55 -0.76 -14.20
N LYS A 9 3.32 0.54 -13.94
CA LYS A 9 3.40 1.12 -12.60
C LYS A 9 2.32 0.60 -11.65
N ALA A 10 1.09 0.40 -12.14
CA ALA A 10 0.02 -0.18 -11.34
C ALA A 10 0.27 -1.67 -11.03
N GLN A 11 0.83 -2.43 -11.99
CA GLN A 11 1.26 -3.81 -11.74
C GLN A 11 2.34 -3.89 -10.66
N SER A 12 3.36 -3.01 -10.73
CA SER A 12 4.39 -2.90 -9.70
C SER A 12 3.80 -2.50 -8.33
N ALA A 13 2.86 -1.55 -8.29
CA ALA A 13 2.20 -1.16 -7.04
C ALA A 13 1.40 -2.31 -6.41
N LEU A 14 0.74 -3.17 -7.20
CA LEU A 14 0.05 -4.35 -6.69
C LEU A 14 1.03 -5.39 -6.11
N GLN A 15 2.19 -5.57 -6.74
CA GLN A 15 3.24 -6.45 -6.22
C GLN A 15 3.79 -5.92 -4.88
N GLU A 16 4.06 -4.63 -4.80
CA GLU A 16 4.52 -3.95 -3.59
C GLU A 16 3.47 -4.02 -2.48
N ALA A 17 2.20 -3.75 -2.79
CA ALA A 17 1.10 -3.86 -1.85
C ALA A 17 1.00 -5.26 -1.24
N GLN A 18 1.26 -6.30 -2.04
CA GLN A 18 1.28 -7.68 -1.55
C GLN A 18 2.48 -7.95 -0.64
N ALA A 19 3.62 -7.29 -0.87
CA ALA A 19 4.77 -7.33 0.03
C ALA A 19 4.48 -6.62 1.36
N ILE A 20 3.87 -5.44 1.32
CA ILE A 20 3.43 -4.70 2.51
C ILE A 20 2.44 -5.55 3.32
N ALA A 21 1.45 -6.20 2.70
CA ALA A 21 0.53 -7.08 3.44
C ALA A 21 1.25 -8.20 4.20
N ARG A 22 2.30 -8.78 3.60
CA ARG A 22 3.15 -9.77 4.28
C ARG A 22 3.98 -9.16 5.41
N GLU A 23 4.57 -7.99 5.20
CA GLU A 23 5.34 -7.25 6.23
C GLU A 23 4.48 -6.99 7.47
N PHE A 24 3.23 -6.58 7.27
CA PHE A 24 2.27 -6.35 8.36
C PHE A 24 1.61 -7.62 8.89
N SER A 25 1.94 -8.81 8.37
CA SER A 25 1.31 -10.09 8.76
C SER A 25 -0.21 -10.08 8.58
N HIS A 26 -0.70 -9.44 7.51
CA HIS A 26 -2.10 -9.46 7.11
C HIS A 26 -2.35 -10.58 6.11
N GLN A 27 -3.44 -11.34 6.30
CA GLN A 27 -3.80 -12.48 5.43
C GLN A 27 -4.23 -12.05 4.03
N ALA A 28 -4.72 -10.82 3.87
CA ALA A 28 -5.25 -10.31 2.63
C ALA A 28 -4.66 -8.94 2.31
N LEU A 29 -4.42 -8.71 1.02
CA LEU A 29 -4.22 -7.38 0.46
C LEU A 29 -5.56 -6.65 0.38
N ASP A 30 -5.54 -5.36 0.68
CA ASP A 30 -6.67 -4.46 0.48
C ASP A 30 -6.19 -3.02 0.18
N GLY A 31 -7.11 -2.06 0.26
CA GLY A 31 -6.91 -0.69 -0.20
C GLY A 31 -5.77 0.03 0.50
N GLU A 32 -5.58 -0.18 1.80
CA GLU A 32 -4.55 0.48 2.59
C GLU A 32 -3.14 0.07 2.17
N HIS A 33 -2.95 -1.21 1.88
CA HIS A 33 -1.68 -1.73 1.38
C HIS A 33 -1.35 -1.15 0.00
N LEU A 34 -2.36 -1.10 -0.88
CA LEU A 34 -2.22 -0.54 -2.21
C LEU A 34 -1.94 0.97 -2.15
N LEU A 35 -2.62 1.70 -1.27
CA LEU A 35 -2.40 3.12 -1.07
C LEU A 35 -0.98 3.38 -0.57
N LEU A 36 -0.49 2.62 0.41
CA LEU A 36 0.89 2.76 0.89
C LEU A 36 1.92 2.46 -0.21
N ALA A 37 1.70 1.41 -1.01
CA ALA A 37 2.55 1.11 -2.15
C ALA A 37 2.58 2.24 -3.19
N LEU A 38 1.41 2.83 -3.49
CA LEU A 38 1.30 3.95 -4.43
C LEU A 38 1.93 5.24 -3.90
N LEU A 39 1.83 5.50 -2.59
CA LEU A 39 2.45 6.65 -1.94
C LEU A 39 3.99 6.52 -1.89
N ARG A 40 4.51 5.30 -1.74
CA ARG A 40 5.96 5.00 -1.73
C ARG A 40 6.56 4.85 -3.13
N GLN A 41 5.74 4.76 -4.18
CA GLN A 41 6.22 4.56 -5.55
C GLN A 41 6.99 5.77 -6.08
N THR A 42 8.28 5.59 -6.35
CA THR A 42 9.12 6.58 -7.04
C THR A 42 8.58 6.89 -8.44
N ASP A 43 8.58 8.17 -8.81
CA ASP A 43 7.99 8.68 -10.05
C ASP A 43 6.51 8.28 -10.26
N GLY A 44 5.80 7.95 -9.17
CA GLY A 44 4.39 7.63 -9.17
C GLY A 44 3.51 8.87 -9.36
N LEU A 45 2.26 8.65 -9.77
CA LEU A 45 1.28 9.73 -9.93
C LEU A 45 0.58 10.12 -8.61
N VAL A 46 0.55 9.23 -7.62
CA VAL A 46 -0.25 9.43 -6.41
C VAL A 46 0.35 10.50 -5.51
N LEU A 47 1.67 10.49 -5.30
CA LEU A 47 2.36 11.49 -4.49
C LEU A 47 2.08 12.95 -4.98
N PRO A 48 2.29 13.31 -6.27
CA PRO A 48 1.98 14.65 -6.74
C PRO A 48 0.47 14.96 -6.74
N LEU A 49 -0.41 13.98 -6.93
CA LEU A 49 -1.86 14.19 -6.82
C LEU A 49 -2.27 14.59 -5.39
N VAL A 50 -1.75 13.87 -4.37
CA VAL A 50 -1.98 14.19 -2.96
C VAL A 50 -1.49 15.60 -2.63
N GLN A 51 -0.31 15.99 -3.11
CA GLN A 51 0.21 17.35 -2.93
C GLN A 51 -0.72 18.40 -3.56
N ARG A 52 -1.24 18.15 -4.77
CA ARG A 52 -2.16 19.06 -5.46
C ARG A 52 -3.52 19.18 -4.76
N LEU A 53 -3.91 18.18 -3.97
CA LEU A 53 -5.09 18.25 -3.11
C LEU A 53 -4.86 19.02 -1.81
N GLY A 54 -3.65 19.57 -1.60
CA GLY A 54 -3.28 20.31 -0.40
C GLY A 54 -2.97 19.42 0.80
N VAL A 55 -2.79 18.11 0.59
CA VAL A 55 -2.46 17.16 1.64
C VAL A 55 -0.96 16.94 1.67
N ALA A 56 -0.35 17.01 2.86
CA ALA A 56 1.06 16.68 3.03
C ALA A 56 1.28 15.16 2.83
N PRO A 57 2.09 14.73 1.85
CA PRO A 57 2.26 13.30 1.58
C PRO A 57 2.80 12.51 2.78
N ALA A 58 3.72 13.10 3.54
CA ALA A 58 4.23 12.48 4.75
C ALA A 58 3.13 12.21 5.79
N ALA A 59 2.16 13.12 5.91
CA ALA A 59 1.06 12.98 6.87
C ALA A 59 0.11 11.83 6.48
N ILE A 60 -0.26 11.73 5.19
CA ILE A 60 -1.12 10.63 4.73
C ILE A 60 -0.39 9.29 4.80
N THR A 61 0.89 9.24 4.43
CA THR A 61 1.69 8.01 4.55
C THR A 61 1.74 7.52 6.00
N ALA A 62 2.05 8.40 6.95
CA ALA A 62 2.08 8.06 8.37
C ALA A 62 0.71 7.61 8.90
N ALA A 63 -0.39 8.23 8.42
CA ALA A 63 -1.74 7.83 8.80
C ALA A 63 -2.08 6.41 8.30
N VAL A 64 -1.73 6.09 7.05
CA VAL A 64 -1.94 4.75 6.47
C VAL A 64 -1.09 3.71 7.19
N GLU A 65 0.17 4.00 7.49
CA GLU A 65 1.04 3.12 8.28
C GLU A 65 0.51 2.87 9.69
N THR A 66 -0.01 3.91 10.35
CA THR A 66 -0.66 3.79 11.66
C THR A 66 -1.90 2.89 11.59
N GLN A 67 -2.75 3.09 10.57
CA GLN A 67 -3.93 2.26 10.37
C GLN A 67 -3.53 0.81 10.14
N LEU A 68 -2.59 0.53 9.24
CA LEU A 68 -2.07 -0.82 9.00
C LEU A 68 -1.48 -1.43 10.27
N GLY A 69 -0.73 -0.67 11.06
CA GLY A 69 -0.14 -1.14 12.32
C GLY A 69 -1.16 -1.49 13.40
N SER A 70 -2.35 -0.88 13.38
CA SER A 70 -3.43 -1.12 14.35
C SER A 70 -4.30 -2.34 14.05
N ARG A 71 -4.17 -2.92 12.85
CA ARG A 71 -5.02 -4.02 12.39
C ARG A 71 -4.61 -5.37 12.99
N PRO A 72 -5.55 -6.33 13.08
CA PRO A 72 -5.24 -7.68 13.54
C PRO A 72 -4.19 -8.35 12.65
N LYS A 73 -3.13 -8.84 13.29
CA LYS A 73 -2.06 -9.61 12.65
C LYS A 73 -2.33 -11.09 12.80
N VAL A 74 -2.06 -11.85 11.76
CA VAL A 74 -2.14 -13.31 11.82
C VAL A 74 -0.73 -13.87 11.87
N SER A 75 -0.33 -14.27 13.06
CA SER A 75 0.81 -15.18 13.24
C SER A 75 0.26 -16.59 13.19
N GLY A 76 0.74 -17.41 12.26
CA GLY A 76 0.37 -18.83 12.24
C GLY A 76 0.68 -19.44 13.61
N VAL A 77 -0.31 -20.05 14.25
CA VAL A 77 -0.09 -20.87 15.45
C VAL A 77 0.63 -22.12 14.95
N SER A 78 1.95 -22.11 14.95
CA SER A 78 2.75 -23.30 14.69
C SER A 78 2.52 -24.27 15.85
N SER A 79 1.67 -25.28 15.63
CA SER A 79 1.65 -26.50 16.45
C SER A 79 2.57 -27.54 15.82
#